data_AF-A0A946K5B4-F1
#
_entry.id   AF-A0A946K5B4-F1
#
_cell.length_a   1.000
_cell.length_b   1.000
_cell.length_c   1.000
_cell.angle_alpha   90.00
_cell.angle_beta   90.00
_cell.angle_gamma   90.00
#
_symmetry.space_group_name_H-M   'P 1'
#
loop_
_entity.id
_entity.type
_entity.pdbx_description
1 polymer ?
#
loop_
_entity_poly.entity_id
_entity_poly.type
_entity_poly.pdbx_seq_one_letter_code
_entity_poly.pdbx_strand_id
1 'polypeptide(L)'
;MKNLRKVGLVGATLVSLAGGVAMSAGGQPPPLPIEPIGIIETLPKDYPESWFLVHDASFFQMSDGKVYVIDIEGNDLHEQVKGTFNVVLMGNLTQSARRHEIYATETFHSRGTRGKREDLVTIWDQETLSPVGEVLWPKPKRFTGMPQRFAMLLIDNDRWLAVANFSPATSVTLIDLDTRKIINEIPTPGCVFVYPTGERGFSSLCADGRFLSAELAEDGTLIELTRTDVFFDSDTTPIYERPAVIGDTAYFPTLAGLVYPVDISGKVAKVGEPWSLVSETESEGKWAPGGIALIDKDDLGRFYILMHPDSKDGSYQGGGPEVWVFDPVKQKRVQKISMQAWGLSLAVSRGKTPQLMVTNPTDMSLEIYDGLSGEFVKTITGFGQSTPLMMHGSR
;
A
#
# COMPACT_ATOMS: atom_id res chain seq x y z
N MET A 1 -27.41 -65.22 -76.51
CA MET A 1 -26.71 -66.31 -75.80
C MET A 1 -25.23 -66.25 -76.14
N LYS A 2 -24.36 -66.17 -75.12
CA LYS A 2 -22.90 -66.48 -75.11
C LYS A 2 -22.03 -65.60 -76.06
N ASN A 3 -20.88 -65.03 -75.71
CA ASN A 3 -19.98 -65.19 -74.58
C ASN A 3 -18.90 -64.08 -74.60
N LEU A 4 -18.49 -63.63 -73.41
CA LEU A 4 -17.12 -63.32 -72.94
C LEU A 4 -16.14 -62.51 -73.84
N ARG A 5 -15.63 -61.37 -73.34
CA ARG A 5 -14.46 -61.21 -72.43
C ARG A 5 -13.58 -59.99 -72.77
N LYS A 6 -13.13 -59.35 -71.67
CA LYS A 6 -11.91 -58.54 -71.46
C LYS A 6 -11.87 -57.12 -72.04
N VAL A 7 -12.19 -56.16 -71.16
CA VAL A 7 -11.78 -54.75 -71.26
C VAL A 7 -10.45 -54.59 -70.53
N GLY A 8 -9.43 -54.13 -71.24
CA GLY A 8 -8.16 -53.64 -70.66
C GLY A 8 -8.28 -52.15 -70.38
N LEU A 9 -7.92 -51.72 -69.17
CA LEU A 9 -7.94 -50.33 -68.72
C LEU A 9 -6.55 -49.72 -68.97
N VAL A 10 -6.46 -48.72 -69.86
CA VAL A 10 -5.24 -47.90 -70.05
C VAL A 10 -5.48 -46.57 -69.33
N GLY A 11 -4.57 -46.25 -68.40
CA GLY A 11 -4.65 -45.10 -67.51
C GLY A 11 -4.36 -43.76 -68.20
N ALA A 12 -5.14 -42.75 -67.81
CA ALA A 12 -4.92 -41.35 -68.17
C ALA A 12 -4.07 -40.66 -67.08
N THR A 13 -2.96 -40.04 -67.49
CA THR A 13 -2.06 -39.29 -66.62
C THR A 13 -2.55 -37.85 -66.49
N LEU A 14 -2.96 -37.45 -65.28
CA LEU A 14 -3.30 -36.06 -64.93
C LEU A 14 -2.08 -35.39 -64.31
N VAL A 15 -1.58 -34.33 -64.95
CA VAL A 15 -0.51 -33.47 -64.45
C VAL A 15 -1.08 -32.55 -63.39
N SER A 16 -0.62 -32.66 -62.15
CA SER A 16 -0.97 -31.76 -61.04
C SER A 16 0.20 -30.80 -60.77
N LEU A 17 0.01 -29.51 -61.06
CA LEU A 17 0.89 -28.44 -60.58
C LEU A 17 0.70 -28.29 -59.05
N ALA A 18 1.69 -28.71 -58.27
CA ALA A 18 1.79 -28.37 -56.85
C ALA A 18 2.79 -27.20 -56.70
N GLY A 19 2.25 -25.98 -56.61
CA GLY A 19 3.00 -24.82 -56.13
C GLY A 19 3.23 -24.97 -54.63
N GLY A 20 4.43 -25.33 -54.24
CA GLY A 20 4.85 -25.35 -52.84
C GLY A 20 4.99 -23.93 -52.32
N VAL A 21 4.05 -23.48 -51.50
CA VAL A 21 4.24 -22.34 -50.62
C VAL A 21 5.26 -22.76 -49.58
N ALA A 22 6.50 -22.30 -49.71
CA ALA A 22 7.52 -22.44 -48.69
C ALA A 22 7.06 -21.63 -47.47
N MET A 23 6.44 -22.29 -46.50
CA MET A 23 6.31 -21.72 -45.17
C MET A 23 7.73 -21.57 -44.62
N SER A 24 8.19 -20.33 -44.50
CA SER A 24 9.36 -19.98 -43.71
C SER A 24 9.15 -20.53 -42.30
N ALA A 25 9.78 -21.66 -42.01
CA ALA A 25 9.99 -22.11 -40.64
C ALA A 25 10.83 -21.02 -39.95
N GLY A 26 10.16 -20.12 -39.22
CA GLY A 26 10.85 -19.24 -38.28
C GLY A 26 11.64 -20.16 -37.34
N GLY A 27 12.96 -20.15 -37.48
CA GLY A 27 13.84 -21.01 -36.69
C GLY A 27 13.57 -20.81 -35.21
N GLN A 28 13.60 -21.90 -34.44
CA GLN A 28 13.59 -21.79 -32.99
C GLN A 28 14.71 -20.84 -32.55
N PRO A 29 14.45 -19.93 -31.59
CA PRO A 29 15.52 -19.14 -31.01
C PRO A 29 16.61 -20.08 -30.47
N PRO A 30 17.89 -19.67 -30.51
CA PRO A 30 18.97 -20.49 -30.00
C PRO A 30 18.69 -20.91 -28.54
N PRO A 31 19.09 -22.12 -28.13
CA PRO A 31 18.91 -22.55 -26.75
C PRO A 31 19.59 -21.55 -25.82
N LEU A 32 18.89 -21.18 -24.75
CA LEU A 32 19.43 -20.30 -23.72
C LEU A 32 20.69 -20.91 -23.10
N PRO A 33 21.66 -20.10 -22.65
CA PRO A 33 22.80 -20.58 -21.89
C PRO A 33 22.35 -21.44 -20.70
N ILE A 34 23.16 -22.44 -20.33
CA ILE A 34 22.91 -23.21 -19.10
C ILE A 34 23.08 -22.24 -17.92
N GLU A 35 22.00 -22.01 -17.20
CA GLU A 35 22.02 -21.17 -16.00
C GLU A 35 22.80 -21.86 -14.87
N PRO A 36 23.63 -21.13 -14.12
CA PRO A 36 24.26 -21.66 -12.92
C PRO A 36 23.19 -22.02 -11.88
N ILE A 37 23.27 -23.24 -11.34
CA ILE A 37 22.32 -23.73 -10.34
C ILE A 37 22.72 -23.31 -8.92
N GLY A 38 21.72 -23.15 -8.05
CA GLY A 38 21.94 -22.87 -6.62
C GLY A 38 22.26 -21.41 -6.29
N ILE A 39 22.04 -20.49 -7.23
CA ILE A 39 22.11 -19.05 -6.97
C ILE A 39 20.75 -18.58 -6.43
N ILE A 40 20.76 -17.94 -5.27
CA ILE A 40 19.62 -17.20 -4.73
C ILE A 40 20.06 -15.74 -4.77
N GLU A 41 19.41 -14.96 -5.63
CA GLU A 41 19.67 -13.53 -5.74
C GLU A 41 19.23 -12.80 -4.46
N THR A 42 19.93 -11.71 -4.15
CA THR A 42 19.61 -10.86 -3.01
C THR A 42 19.40 -9.41 -3.45
N LEU A 43 18.65 -8.67 -2.66
CA LEU A 43 18.35 -7.27 -2.83
C LEU A 43 19.38 -6.41 -2.09
N PRO A 44 19.59 -5.15 -2.48
CA PRO A 44 20.42 -4.25 -1.68
C PRO A 44 19.82 -4.09 -0.29
N LYS A 45 20.69 -4.05 0.71
CA LYS A 45 20.34 -3.83 2.12
C LYS A 45 19.59 -2.52 2.36
N ASP A 46 19.94 -1.49 1.59
CA ASP A 46 19.25 -0.20 1.54
C ASP A 46 18.54 -0.08 0.20
N TYR A 47 17.21 -0.07 0.22
CA TYR A 47 16.43 0.04 -1.01
C TYR A 47 16.60 1.43 -1.66
N PRO A 48 16.84 1.50 -2.99
CA PRO A 48 16.85 2.76 -3.72
C PRO A 48 15.57 3.58 -3.55
N GLU A 49 15.68 4.91 -3.69
CA GLU A 49 14.53 5.84 -3.59
C GLU A 49 13.45 5.55 -4.65
N SER A 50 13.83 4.98 -5.80
CA SER A 50 12.91 4.59 -6.86
C SER A 50 12.06 3.36 -6.53
N TRP A 51 12.33 2.68 -5.42
CA TRP A 51 11.65 1.42 -5.10
C TRP A 51 10.37 1.65 -4.30
N PHE A 52 9.38 0.81 -4.59
CA PHE A 52 8.09 0.76 -3.90
C PHE A 52 7.80 -0.66 -3.45
N LEU A 53 7.17 -0.76 -2.28
CA LEU A 53 6.52 -1.97 -1.82
C LEU A 53 5.05 -1.85 -2.16
N VAL A 54 4.60 -2.67 -3.11
CA VAL A 54 3.22 -2.69 -3.61
C VAL A 54 2.49 -3.86 -2.98
N HIS A 55 1.65 -3.55 -1.99
CA HIS A 55 0.82 -4.53 -1.30
C HIS A 55 -0.42 -4.85 -2.14
N ASP A 56 -0.30 -5.95 -2.87
CA ASP A 56 -1.39 -6.62 -3.56
C ASP A 56 -2.15 -7.48 -2.55
N ALA A 57 -3.23 -6.90 -2.03
CA ALA A 57 -4.07 -7.53 -1.03
C ALA A 57 -4.81 -8.78 -1.52
N SER A 58 -4.79 -9.05 -2.84
CA SER A 58 -5.54 -10.14 -3.47
C SER A 58 -7.00 -10.17 -2.97
N PHE A 59 -7.74 -9.06 -3.06
CA PHE A 59 -8.98 -8.79 -2.31
C PHE A 59 -10.03 -9.91 -2.42
N PHE A 60 -10.14 -10.55 -3.59
CA PHE A 60 -11.08 -11.66 -3.83
C PHE A 60 -10.51 -13.04 -3.48
N GLN A 61 -9.23 -13.13 -3.15
CA GLN A 61 -8.49 -14.32 -2.74
C GLN A 61 -7.46 -13.97 -1.65
N MET A 62 -7.94 -13.35 -0.56
CA MET A 62 -7.08 -12.69 0.45
C MET A 62 -6.04 -13.61 1.11
N SER A 63 -6.21 -14.93 1.02
CA SER A 63 -5.21 -15.91 1.46
C SER A 63 -3.89 -15.82 0.67
N ASP A 64 -3.93 -15.27 -0.54
CA ASP A 64 -2.81 -15.12 -1.46
C ASP A 64 -2.34 -13.65 -1.53
N GLY A 65 -2.60 -12.86 -0.48
CA GLY A 65 -2.09 -11.51 -0.36
C GLY A 65 -0.57 -11.51 -0.36
N LYS A 66 0.03 -10.54 -1.07
CA LYS A 66 1.46 -10.47 -1.32
C LYS A 66 1.93 -9.04 -1.53
N VAL A 67 3.22 -8.83 -1.35
CA VAL A 67 3.90 -7.57 -1.63
C VAL A 67 4.89 -7.79 -2.75
N TYR A 68 4.87 -6.89 -3.73
CA TYR A 68 5.91 -6.80 -4.75
C TYR A 68 6.90 -5.70 -4.37
N VAL A 69 8.19 -5.97 -4.54
CA VAL A 69 9.22 -4.93 -4.54
C VAL A 69 9.40 -4.49 -5.99
N ILE A 70 9.01 -3.26 -6.30
CA ILE A 70 9.00 -2.70 -7.65
C ILE A 70 9.96 -1.52 -7.74
N ASP A 71 10.87 -1.56 -8.70
CA ASP A 71 11.72 -0.45 -9.11
C ASP A 71 11.13 0.26 -10.31
N ILE A 72 10.78 1.53 -10.16
CA ILE A 72 10.14 2.30 -11.24
C ILE A 72 11.12 2.76 -12.31
N GLU A 73 12.43 2.67 -12.07
CA GLU A 73 13.44 3.04 -13.07
C GLU A 73 13.60 1.97 -14.16
N GLY A 74 13.24 0.72 -13.87
CA GLY A 74 13.28 -0.38 -14.84
C GLY A 74 12.45 -0.12 -16.09
N ASN A 75 12.95 -0.58 -17.25
CA ASN A 75 12.30 -0.38 -18.54
C ASN A 75 11.25 -1.46 -18.87
N ASP A 76 11.42 -2.66 -18.32
CA ASP A 76 10.51 -3.79 -18.47
C ASP A 76 10.27 -4.53 -17.14
N LEU A 77 9.38 -5.52 -17.15
CA LEU A 77 9.00 -6.24 -15.94
C LEU A 77 10.14 -6.99 -15.25
N HIS A 78 11.12 -7.48 -16.01
CA HIS A 78 12.28 -8.18 -15.44
C HIS A 78 13.18 -7.21 -14.68
N GLU A 79 13.33 -5.98 -15.19
CA GLU A 79 14.04 -4.93 -14.46
C GLU A 79 13.21 -4.33 -13.33
N GLN A 80 11.89 -4.25 -13.46
CA GLN A 80 11.00 -3.59 -12.49
C GLN A 80 10.73 -4.47 -11.26
N VAL A 81 10.42 -5.76 -11.43
CA VAL A 81 10.04 -6.64 -10.33
C VAL A 81 11.30 -7.22 -9.68
N LYS A 82 11.64 -6.73 -8.49
CA LYS A 82 12.84 -7.16 -7.76
C LYS A 82 12.61 -8.39 -6.89
N GLY A 83 11.38 -8.58 -6.41
CA GLY A 83 11.04 -9.73 -5.59
C GLY A 83 9.62 -9.64 -5.05
N THR A 84 9.20 -10.70 -4.35
CA THR A 84 7.89 -10.76 -3.70
C THR A 84 7.95 -11.56 -2.41
N PHE A 85 7.08 -11.22 -1.46
CA PHE A 85 6.84 -11.97 -0.24
C PHE A 85 5.35 -11.91 0.11
N ASN A 86 4.87 -12.86 0.92
CA ASN A 86 3.45 -12.97 1.22
C ASN A 86 3.06 -12.05 2.38
N VAL A 87 1.84 -11.50 2.29
CA VAL A 87 1.18 -10.77 3.37
C VAL A 87 -0.29 -11.19 3.37
N VAL A 88 -0.61 -12.16 4.22
CA VAL A 88 -1.83 -12.96 4.11
C VAL A 88 -3.00 -12.34 4.89
N LEU A 89 -4.22 -12.49 4.35
CA LEU A 89 -5.50 -12.08 4.92
C LEU A 89 -5.56 -10.60 5.28
N MET A 90 -5.32 -9.73 4.29
CA MET A 90 -5.42 -8.28 4.45
C MET A 90 -4.50 -7.79 5.57
N GLY A 91 -3.22 -8.17 5.45
CA GLY A 91 -2.20 -7.75 6.39
C GLY A 91 -1.90 -6.25 6.28
N ASN A 92 -1.17 -5.73 7.25
CA ASN A 92 -0.63 -4.38 7.20
C ASN A 92 0.88 -4.47 7.11
N LEU A 93 1.52 -3.44 6.56
CA LEU A 93 2.95 -3.42 6.29
C LEU A 93 3.60 -2.16 6.87
N THR A 94 4.76 -2.31 7.48
CA THR A 94 5.67 -1.20 7.77
C THR A 94 7.12 -1.66 7.63
N GLN A 95 8.05 -0.72 7.49
CA GLN A 95 9.46 -0.98 7.15
C GLN A 95 10.37 -0.20 8.10
N SER A 96 11.46 -0.81 8.55
CA SER A 96 12.54 -0.14 9.27
C SER A 96 13.82 -0.17 8.43
N ALA A 97 14.19 0.98 7.88
CA ALA A 97 15.47 1.18 7.21
C ALA A 97 16.66 0.86 8.13
N ARG A 98 16.54 1.25 9.41
CA ARG A 98 17.59 1.09 10.41
C ARG A 98 17.88 -0.38 10.73
N ARG A 99 16.83 -1.21 10.75
CA ARG A 99 16.91 -2.63 11.08
C ARG A 99 17.07 -3.52 9.87
N HIS A 100 16.82 -2.97 8.68
CA HIS A 100 16.74 -3.69 7.43
C HIS A 100 15.68 -4.80 7.45
N GLU A 101 14.56 -4.51 8.13
CA GLU A 101 13.47 -5.44 8.39
C GLU A 101 12.14 -4.85 7.89
N ILE A 102 11.27 -5.72 7.39
CA ILE A 102 9.88 -5.40 7.03
C ILE A 102 8.97 -6.16 7.99
N TYR A 103 7.95 -5.49 8.51
CA TYR A 103 6.99 -6.09 9.43
C TYR A 103 5.63 -6.19 8.76
N ALA A 104 5.04 -7.38 8.80
CA ALA A 104 3.72 -7.66 8.26
C ALA A 104 2.82 -8.24 9.32
N THR A 105 1.64 -7.65 9.57
CA THR A 105 0.62 -8.33 10.38
C THR A 105 -0.10 -9.35 9.53
N GLU A 106 -0.22 -10.59 9.97
CA GLU A 106 -0.86 -11.66 9.19
C GLU A 106 -1.85 -12.45 10.04
N THR A 107 -2.77 -13.14 9.36
CA THR A 107 -3.66 -14.12 10.00
C THR A 107 -3.59 -15.42 9.22
N PHE A 108 -3.36 -16.52 9.93
CA PHE A 108 -3.39 -17.87 9.38
C PHE A 108 -4.52 -18.67 10.01
N HIS A 109 -5.04 -19.64 9.25
CA HIS A 109 -5.89 -20.67 9.80
C HIS A 109 -5.31 -22.06 9.52
N SER A 110 -5.48 -22.96 10.48
CA SER A 110 -4.97 -24.34 10.39
C SER A 110 -5.42 -25.15 9.16
N ARG A 111 -6.46 -24.70 8.43
CA ARG A 111 -7.03 -25.38 7.26
C ARG A 111 -7.47 -24.37 6.19
N GLY A 112 -6.54 -23.54 5.71
CA GLY A 112 -6.80 -22.52 4.69
C GLY A 112 -7.61 -21.36 5.26
N THR A 113 -8.94 -21.37 5.09
CA THR A 113 -9.84 -20.30 5.54
C THR A 113 -10.61 -20.62 6.83
N ARG A 114 -10.33 -21.76 7.48
CA ARG A 114 -11.05 -22.21 8.68
C ARG A 114 -10.17 -22.96 9.68
N GLY A 115 -10.72 -23.19 10.88
CA GLY A 115 -10.05 -23.91 11.96
C GLY A 115 -9.43 -22.95 12.97
N LYS A 116 -8.36 -23.38 13.64
CA LYS A 116 -7.65 -22.53 14.61
C LYS A 116 -7.09 -21.30 13.89
N ARG A 117 -7.50 -20.10 14.32
CA ARG A 117 -6.98 -18.81 13.87
C ARG A 117 -5.73 -18.45 14.67
N GLU A 118 -4.69 -18.00 13.98
CA GLU A 118 -3.45 -17.48 14.57
C GLU A 118 -3.18 -16.12 13.95
N ASP A 119 -3.04 -15.10 14.81
CA ASP A 119 -2.64 -13.76 14.40
C ASP A 119 -1.18 -13.57 14.81
N LEU A 120 -0.37 -12.98 13.92
CA LEU A 120 1.05 -12.78 14.18
C LEU A 120 1.59 -11.56 13.42
N VAL A 121 2.78 -11.14 13.82
CA VAL A 121 3.64 -10.26 13.01
C VAL A 121 4.77 -11.11 12.47
N THR A 122 4.90 -11.14 11.15
CA THR A 122 6.04 -11.73 10.45
C THR A 122 7.08 -10.65 10.24
N ILE A 123 8.33 -10.98 10.55
CA ILE A 123 9.49 -10.14 10.34
C ILE A 123 10.24 -10.70 9.14
N TRP A 124 10.34 -9.89 8.09
CA TRP A 124 11.02 -10.24 6.86
C TRP A 124 12.34 -9.50 6.77
N ASP A 125 13.38 -10.18 6.29
CA ASP A 125 14.65 -9.56 5.95
C ASP A 125 14.53 -8.81 4.60
N GLN A 126 14.97 -7.55 4.54
CA GLN A 126 14.87 -6.74 3.31
C GLN A 126 15.76 -7.30 2.19
N GLU A 127 16.92 -7.87 2.50
CA GLU A 127 17.86 -8.34 1.48
C GLU A 127 17.39 -9.65 0.81
N THR A 128 16.82 -10.57 1.58
CA THR A 128 16.47 -11.92 1.10
C THR A 128 14.97 -12.14 0.93
N LEU A 129 14.13 -11.20 1.39
CA LEU A 129 12.67 -11.35 1.47
C LEU A 129 12.22 -12.63 2.19
N SER A 130 13.07 -13.18 3.05
CA SER A 130 12.79 -14.40 3.82
C SER A 130 12.24 -14.05 5.20
N PRO A 131 11.32 -14.84 5.76
CA PRO A 131 10.84 -14.64 7.11
C PRO A 131 11.96 -15.01 8.10
N VAL A 132 12.39 -14.04 8.91
CA VAL A 132 13.46 -14.20 9.91
C VAL A 132 12.92 -14.29 11.33
N GLY A 133 11.65 -14.01 11.56
CA GLY A 133 11.02 -14.14 12.87
C GLY A 133 9.51 -13.95 12.83
N GLU A 134 8.84 -14.43 13.88
CA GLU A 134 7.40 -14.28 14.07
C GLU A 134 7.11 -13.92 15.53
N VAL A 135 6.14 -13.04 15.74
CA VAL A 135 5.61 -12.71 17.07
C VAL A 135 4.12 -13.03 17.09
N LEU A 136 3.76 -14.12 17.78
CA LEU A 136 2.39 -14.62 17.83
C LEU A 136 1.58 -13.92 18.91
N TRP A 137 0.34 -13.57 18.57
CA TRP A 137 -0.62 -13.07 19.55
C TRP A 137 -1.08 -14.22 20.45
N PRO A 138 -1.14 -14.03 21.79
CA PRO A 138 -1.66 -15.04 22.70
C PRO A 138 -3.13 -15.39 22.43
N LYS A 139 -3.90 -14.43 21.92
CA LYS A 139 -5.30 -14.58 21.47
C LYS A 139 -5.50 -13.76 20.20
N PRO A 140 -6.25 -14.25 19.19
CA PRO A 140 -6.52 -13.50 17.98
C PRO A 140 -7.28 -12.20 18.27
N LYS A 141 -6.75 -11.08 17.80
CA LYS A 141 -7.34 -9.73 17.95
C LYS A 141 -6.81 -8.69 16.96
N ARG A 142 -5.97 -9.11 16.01
CA ARG A 142 -5.44 -8.24 14.96
C ARG A 142 -6.58 -7.51 14.26
N PHE A 143 -6.37 -6.24 13.94
CA PHE A 143 -7.23 -5.54 13.00
C PHE A 143 -7.22 -6.26 11.63
N THR A 144 -8.39 -6.70 11.18
CA THR A 144 -8.59 -7.29 9.85
C THR A 144 -9.62 -6.45 9.11
N GLY A 145 -9.13 -5.51 8.30
CA GLY A 145 -9.90 -4.63 7.43
C GLY A 145 -8.99 -4.17 6.30
N MET A 146 -9.45 -3.20 5.47
CA MET A 146 -8.59 -2.61 4.42
C MET A 146 -7.21 -2.25 4.98
N PRO A 147 -6.10 -2.48 4.26
CA PRO A 147 -4.76 -2.22 4.79
C PRO A 147 -4.57 -0.73 5.08
N GLN A 148 -3.89 -0.42 6.19
CA GLN A 148 -3.74 0.93 6.72
C GLN A 148 -2.30 1.17 7.11
N ARG A 149 -1.73 2.31 6.67
CA ARG A 149 -0.34 2.69 7.02
C ARG A 149 -0.13 2.82 8.52
N PHE A 150 -1.14 3.30 9.24
CA PHE A 150 -1.10 3.55 10.68
C PHE A 150 -1.72 2.39 11.51
N ALA A 151 -1.92 1.21 10.93
CA ALA A 151 -2.18 0.01 11.72
C ALA A 151 -0.93 -0.47 12.48
N MET A 152 0.24 -0.02 12.05
CA MET A 152 1.51 -0.27 12.72
C MET A 152 2.34 1.01 12.79
N LEU A 153 3.08 1.17 13.87
CA LEU A 153 3.97 2.30 14.07
C LEU A 153 5.26 1.84 14.73
N LEU A 154 6.39 2.23 14.15
CA LEU A 154 7.70 2.10 14.79
C LEU A 154 7.91 3.28 15.73
N ILE A 155 8.28 2.99 16.98
CA ILE A 155 8.52 3.99 18.03
C ILE A 155 9.84 3.70 18.75
N ASP A 156 10.33 4.68 19.50
CA ASP A 156 11.61 4.61 20.23
C ASP A 156 12.78 4.24 19.29
N ASN A 157 12.94 5.02 18.21
CA ASN A 157 13.93 4.79 17.15
C ASN A 157 13.83 3.37 16.56
N ASP A 158 12.65 2.91 16.16
CA ASP A 158 12.41 1.54 15.65
C ASP A 158 12.78 0.42 16.63
N ARG A 159 12.87 0.67 17.93
CA ARG A 159 13.07 -0.42 18.91
C ARG A 159 11.76 -1.15 19.15
N TRP A 160 10.65 -0.43 19.17
CA TRP A 160 9.34 -1.00 19.41
C TRP A 160 8.43 -0.89 18.19
N LEU A 161 7.59 -1.89 18.02
CA LEU A 161 6.49 -1.90 17.06
C LEU A 161 5.16 -1.87 17.82
N ALA A 162 4.43 -0.77 17.68
CA ALA A 162 3.06 -0.65 18.13
C ALA A 162 2.11 -1.15 17.03
N VAL A 163 1.22 -2.09 17.36
CA VAL A 163 0.31 -2.75 16.40
C VAL A 163 -1.14 -2.61 16.87
N ALA A 164 -1.99 -2.04 16.03
CA ALA A 164 -3.40 -1.84 16.33
C ALA A 164 -4.20 -3.16 16.29
N ASN A 165 -4.93 -3.41 17.38
CA ASN A 165 -5.91 -4.47 17.51
C ASN A 165 -7.32 -3.88 17.40
N PHE A 166 -8.30 -4.71 17.05
CA PHE A 166 -9.68 -4.24 16.88
C PHE A 166 -10.74 -5.06 17.64
N SER A 167 -10.69 -6.38 17.55
CA SER A 167 -11.73 -7.26 18.12
C SER A 167 -11.13 -8.19 19.17
N PRO A 168 -11.74 -8.39 20.36
CA PRO A 168 -13.08 -7.95 20.78
C PRO A 168 -13.17 -6.50 21.29
N ALA A 169 -12.03 -5.85 21.48
CA ALA A 169 -11.93 -4.45 21.86
C ALA A 169 -10.67 -3.85 21.23
N THR A 170 -10.69 -2.54 20.99
CA THR A 170 -9.57 -1.80 20.45
C THR A 170 -8.46 -1.67 21.49
N SER A 171 -7.25 -2.05 21.09
CA SER A 171 -6.03 -1.95 21.89
C SER A 171 -4.82 -1.83 20.97
N VAL A 172 -3.65 -1.58 21.55
CA VAL A 172 -2.37 -1.55 20.83
C VAL A 172 -1.43 -2.53 21.49
N THR A 173 -1.01 -3.55 20.75
CA THR A 173 0.07 -4.45 21.19
C THR A 173 1.41 -3.77 20.98
N LEU A 174 2.25 -3.73 22.00
CA LEU A 174 3.62 -3.23 21.92
C LEU A 174 4.61 -4.39 21.89
N ILE A 175 5.43 -4.44 20.84
CA ILE A 175 6.43 -5.48 20.62
C ILE A 175 7.82 -4.85 20.73
N ASP A 176 8.68 -5.43 21.57
CA ASP A 176 10.12 -5.12 21.55
C ASP A 176 10.78 -5.94 20.44
N LEU A 177 11.35 -5.26 19.44
CA LEU A 177 11.91 -5.88 18.24
C LEU A 177 13.31 -6.47 18.46
N ASP A 178 14.01 -6.06 19.52
CA ASP A 178 15.31 -6.65 19.88
C ASP A 178 15.12 -8.02 20.51
N THR A 179 14.10 -8.15 21.37
CA THR A 179 13.75 -9.43 22.00
C THR A 179 12.70 -10.24 21.23
N ARG A 180 12.05 -9.61 20.24
CA ARG A 180 10.93 -10.13 19.44
C ARG A 180 9.79 -10.67 20.31
N LYS A 181 9.42 -9.89 21.33
CA LYS A 181 8.39 -10.26 22.31
C LYS A 181 7.39 -9.14 22.50
N ILE A 182 6.15 -9.53 22.75
CA ILE A 182 5.12 -8.61 23.24
C ILE A 182 5.52 -8.20 24.66
N ILE A 183 5.69 -6.90 24.88
CA ILE A 183 6.05 -6.32 26.17
C ILE A 183 4.88 -5.66 26.88
N ASN A 184 3.89 -5.18 26.13
CA ASN A 184 2.70 -4.55 26.70
C ASN A 184 1.50 -4.61 25.75
N GLU A 185 0.32 -4.32 26.28
CA GLU A 185 -0.89 -4.07 25.53
C GLU A 185 -1.66 -2.89 26.15
N ILE A 186 -1.86 -1.83 25.38
CA ILE A 186 -2.49 -0.59 25.83
C ILE A 186 -3.95 -0.58 25.35
N PRO A 187 -4.96 -0.50 26.24
CA PRO A 187 -6.35 -0.41 25.82
C PRO A 187 -6.65 0.97 25.19
N THR A 188 -7.33 0.98 24.04
CA THR A 188 -7.68 2.20 23.29
C THR A 188 -9.18 2.24 22.97
N PRO A 189 -10.07 2.19 23.99
CA PRO A 189 -11.49 1.93 23.78
C PRO A 189 -12.16 3.00 22.91
N GLY A 190 -12.78 2.55 21.82
CA GLY A 190 -13.48 3.42 20.87
C GLY A 190 -12.58 4.17 19.90
N CYS A 191 -11.27 3.84 19.88
CA CYS A 191 -10.28 4.50 19.03
C CYS A 191 -9.59 3.50 18.10
N VAL A 192 -9.12 4.00 16.96
CA VAL A 192 -8.46 3.20 15.91
C VAL A 192 -7.06 3.74 15.62
N PHE A 193 -6.21 2.82 15.16
CA PHE A 193 -4.87 3.07 14.63
C PHE A 193 -3.88 3.73 15.60
N VAL A 194 -2.63 3.83 15.17
CA VAL A 194 -1.49 4.30 15.96
C VAL A 194 -0.74 5.39 15.19
N TYR A 195 -0.93 6.64 15.61
CA TYR A 195 -0.26 7.80 15.03
C TYR A 195 0.92 8.20 15.91
N PRO A 196 2.08 8.59 15.33
CA PRO A 196 3.22 9.05 16.11
C PRO A 196 2.81 10.23 17.00
N THR A 197 3.20 10.22 18.27
CA THR A 197 2.97 11.32 19.23
C THR A 197 4.00 11.25 20.35
N GLY A 198 4.80 12.30 20.50
CA GLY A 198 5.90 12.36 21.46
C GLY A 198 7.04 11.41 21.12
N GLU A 199 8.05 11.37 22.00
CA GLU A 199 9.25 10.53 21.82
C GLU A 199 8.97 9.03 21.98
N ARG A 200 8.21 8.67 23.03
CA ARG A 200 7.81 7.30 23.37
C ARG A 200 6.31 7.27 23.63
N GLY A 201 5.53 7.39 22.56
CA GLY A 201 4.08 7.43 22.65
C GLY A 201 3.40 7.28 21.30
N PHE A 202 2.08 7.29 21.35
CA PHE A 202 1.24 7.31 20.16
C PHE A 202 -0.10 7.96 20.50
N SER A 203 -0.81 8.43 19.48
CA SER A 203 -2.23 8.77 19.59
C SER A 203 -3.08 7.80 18.79
N SER A 204 -4.31 7.56 19.23
CA SER A 204 -5.35 6.86 18.47
C SER A 204 -6.54 7.79 18.23
N LEU A 205 -7.17 7.68 17.07
CA LEU A 205 -8.30 8.53 16.69
C LEU A 205 -9.61 7.87 17.14
N CYS A 206 -10.44 8.59 17.88
CA CYS A 206 -11.62 8.05 18.56
C CYS A 206 -12.92 8.43 17.87
N ALA A 207 -13.90 7.52 17.88
CA ALA A 207 -15.22 7.73 17.28
C ALA A 207 -16.02 8.88 17.94
N ASP A 208 -15.66 9.28 19.17
CA ASP A 208 -16.26 10.40 19.90
C ASP A 208 -15.63 11.76 19.55
N GLY A 209 -14.87 11.85 18.46
CA GLY A 209 -14.38 13.12 17.93
C GLY A 209 -13.04 13.59 18.51
N ARG A 210 -12.33 12.72 19.25
CA ARG A 210 -11.11 13.06 20.01
C ARG A 210 -9.92 12.22 19.57
N PHE A 211 -8.71 12.64 19.96
CA PHE A 211 -7.58 11.74 20.08
C PHE A 211 -7.47 11.18 21.50
N LEU A 212 -6.96 9.96 21.62
CA LEU A 212 -6.46 9.35 22.85
C LEU A 212 -4.95 9.19 22.72
N SER A 213 -4.19 10.02 23.44
CA SER A 213 -2.72 9.97 23.47
C SER A 213 -2.23 9.10 24.62
N ALA A 214 -1.33 8.18 24.32
CA ALA A 214 -0.65 7.29 25.26
C ALA A 214 0.82 7.72 25.42
N GLU A 215 1.22 8.01 26.65
CA GLU A 215 2.62 8.21 27.03
C GLU A 215 3.19 6.91 27.60
N LEU A 216 4.36 6.48 27.12
CA LEU A 216 5.03 5.25 27.54
C LEU A 216 6.34 5.57 28.26
N ALA A 217 6.63 4.79 29.30
CA ALA A 217 7.93 4.78 29.98
C ALA A 217 8.99 4.09 29.12
N GLU A 218 10.26 4.16 29.54
CA GLU A 218 11.42 3.54 28.87
C GLU A 218 11.37 2.01 28.80
N ASP A 219 10.56 1.37 29.63
CA ASP A 219 10.32 -0.09 29.61
C ASP A 219 9.05 -0.48 28.83
N GLY A 220 8.37 0.50 28.21
CA GLY A 220 7.13 0.30 27.45
C GLY A 220 5.87 0.22 28.32
N THR A 221 5.97 0.44 29.63
CA THR A 221 4.80 0.56 30.51
C THR A 221 4.04 1.86 30.24
N LEU A 222 2.72 1.82 30.41
CA LEU A 222 1.86 2.98 30.21
C LEU A 222 2.03 3.95 31.39
N ILE A 223 2.41 5.19 31.10
CA ILE A 223 2.45 6.28 32.08
C ILE A 223 1.06 6.92 32.20
N GLU A 224 0.51 7.37 31.07
CA GLU A 224 -0.72 8.16 31.05
C GLU A 224 -1.50 7.96 29.75
N LEU A 225 -2.83 8.02 29.85
CA LEU A 225 -3.76 8.10 28.74
C LEU A 225 -4.56 9.40 28.83
N THR A 226 -4.38 10.28 27.86
CA THR A 226 -5.04 11.59 27.83
C THR A 226 -5.92 11.70 26.59
N ARG A 227 -7.17 12.16 26.78
CA ARG A 227 -8.05 12.51 25.66
C ARG A 227 -7.94 14.00 25.36
N THR A 228 -7.95 14.34 24.07
CA THR A 228 -8.05 15.74 23.62
C THR A 228 -9.48 16.25 23.73
N ASP A 229 -9.67 17.54 23.46
CA ASP A 229 -10.98 18.07 23.15
C ASP A 229 -11.55 17.47 21.85
N VAL A 230 -12.87 17.56 21.71
CA VAL A 230 -13.59 17.14 20.51
C VAL A 230 -13.29 18.12 19.38
N PHE A 231 -12.93 17.63 18.20
CA PHE A 231 -12.63 18.47 17.03
C PHE A 231 -13.38 18.06 15.76
N PHE A 232 -14.04 16.89 15.76
CA PHE A 232 -14.90 16.45 14.68
C PHE A 232 -16.08 15.64 15.22
N ASP A 233 -17.08 15.42 14.39
CA ASP A 233 -18.25 14.59 14.67
C ASP A 233 -18.38 13.53 13.57
N SER A 234 -18.43 12.26 13.98
CA SER A 234 -18.41 11.13 13.05
C SER A 234 -19.62 11.06 12.12
N ASP A 235 -20.75 11.66 12.51
CA ASP A 235 -22.00 11.61 11.74
C ASP A 235 -22.14 12.82 10.79
N THR A 236 -21.63 13.99 11.19
CA THR A 236 -21.90 15.26 10.51
C THR A 236 -20.66 15.92 9.91
N THR A 237 -19.47 15.67 10.45
CA THR A 237 -18.20 16.22 9.96
C THR A 237 -17.12 15.13 9.89
N PRO A 238 -17.39 14.01 9.20
CA PRO A 238 -16.48 12.87 9.16
C PRO A 238 -15.12 13.25 8.59
N ILE A 239 -14.09 12.69 9.22
CA ILE A 239 -12.70 12.85 8.80
C ILE A 239 -12.13 11.53 8.31
N TYR A 240 -11.11 11.60 7.47
CA TYR A 240 -10.29 10.46 7.16
C TYR A 240 -9.27 10.23 8.26
N GLU A 241 -9.20 8.99 8.72
CA GLU A 241 -8.24 8.47 9.69
C GLU A 241 -6.84 8.24 9.09
N ARG A 242 -6.60 8.77 7.90
CA ARG A 242 -5.40 8.58 7.08
C ARG A 242 -4.71 9.93 6.89
N PRO A 243 -3.72 10.29 7.72
CA PRO A 243 -3.00 11.55 7.59
C PRO A 243 -1.75 11.42 6.70
N ALA A 244 -1.29 12.56 6.19
CA ALA A 244 0.13 12.74 5.84
C ALA A 244 0.90 13.21 7.07
N VAL A 245 2.03 12.57 7.40
CA VAL A 245 2.89 12.97 8.53
C VAL A 245 4.16 13.63 7.99
N ILE A 246 4.33 14.93 8.26
CA ILE A 246 5.46 15.74 7.80
C ILE A 246 6.09 16.40 9.04
N GLY A 247 7.32 15.99 9.37
CA GLY A 247 7.97 16.41 10.62
C GLY A 247 7.09 16.06 11.81
N ASP A 248 6.84 17.07 12.66
CA ASP A 248 6.04 16.93 13.89
C ASP A 248 4.55 17.24 13.68
N THR A 249 4.04 17.18 12.45
CA THR A 249 2.63 17.47 12.16
C THR A 249 1.99 16.38 11.30
N ALA A 250 0.85 15.89 11.74
CA ALA A 250 -0.03 14.99 11.00
C ALA A 250 -1.21 15.78 10.40
N TYR A 251 -1.44 15.67 9.10
CA TYR A 251 -2.47 16.40 8.37
C TYR A 251 -3.64 15.47 8.04
N PHE A 252 -4.75 15.59 8.75
CA PHE A 252 -5.95 14.74 8.62
C PHE A 252 -6.99 15.39 7.69
N PRO A 253 -7.24 14.85 6.49
CA PRO A 253 -8.24 15.41 5.59
C PRO A 253 -9.67 15.04 6.01
N THR A 254 -10.65 15.82 5.57
CA THR A 254 -12.08 15.57 5.81
C THR A 254 -12.84 15.26 4.52
N LEU A 255 -14.03 14.66 4.65
CA LEU A 255 -14.91 14.44 3.49
C LEU A 255 -15.38 15.77 2.85
N ALA A 256 -15.35 16.87 3.61
CA ALA A 256 -15.72 18.20 3.15
C ALA A 256 -14.57 18.97 2.48
N GLY A 257 -13.40 18.34 2.30
CA GLY A 257 -12.25 19.01 1.69
C GLY A 257 -11.55 20.01 2.62
N LEU A 258 -11.66 19.84 3.94
CA LEU A 258 -10.80 20.51 4.90
C LEU A 258 -9.61 19.60 5.26
N VAL A 259 -8.60 20.17 5.91
CA VAL A 259 -7.51 19.42 6.53
C VAL A 259 -7.18 19.98 7.90
N TYR A 260 -7.14 19.10 8.92
CA TYR A 260 -6.72 19.43 10.28
C TYR A 260 -5.22 19.17 10.45
N PRO A 261 -4.41 20.20 10.75
CA PRO A 261 -3.05 19.99 11.23
C PRO A 261 -3.08 19.54 12.69
N VAL A 262 -2.38 18.47 13.02
CA VAL A 262 -2.27 17.93 14.38
C VAL A 262 -0.80 17.91 14.77
N ASP A 263 -0.41 18.74 15.74
CA ASP A 263 0.93 18.72 16.33
C ASP A 263 1.07 17.46 17.18
N ILE A 264 2.09 16.67 16.84
CA ILE A 264 2.41 15.39 17.44
C ILE A 264 3.79 15.39 18.13
N SER A 265 4.45 16.55 18.27
CA SER A 265 5.74 16.68 18.97
C SER A 265 5.63 16.41 20.47
N GLY A 266 4.48 16.76 21.06
CA GLY A 266 4.22 16.65 22.49
C GLY A 266 3.71 15.28 22.92
N LYS A 267 3.59 15.08 24.23
CA LYS A 267 3.00 13.88 24.86
C LYS A 267 1.51 13.69 24.53
N VAL A 268 0.82 14.78 24.20
CA VAL A 268 -0.59 14.79 23.85
C VAL A 268 -0.73 15.49 22.51
N ALA A 269 -1.47 14.87 21.58
CA ALA A 269 -1.75 15.45 20.28
C ALA A 269 -2.50 16.78 20.44
N LYS A 270 -2.12 17.79 19.65
CA LYS A 270 -2.77 19.11 19.66
C LYS A 270 -3.34 19.42 18.30
N VAL A 271 -4.67 19.44 18.22
CA VAL A 271 -5.38 19.77 16.97
C VAL A 271 -5.33 21.28 16.76
N GLY A 272 -4.84 21.70 15.60
CA GLY A 272 -4.83 23.09 15.15
C GLY A 272 -6.06 23.43 14.30
N GLU A 273 -6.15 24.70 13.93
CA GLU A 273 -7.24 25.20 13.08
C GLU A 273 -7.20 24.55 11.68
N PRO A 274 -8.35 24.03 11.19
CA PRO A 274 -8.42 23.46 9.85
C PRO A 274 -8.34 24.53 8.77
N TRP A 275 -7.88 24.14 7.59
CA TRP A 275 -7.90 24.99 6.40
C TRP A 275 -8.43 24.22 5.19
N SER A 276 -8.90 24.95 4.17
CA SER A 276 -9.57 24.36 3.01
C SER A 276 -8.60 23.87 1.95
N LEU A 277 -8.78 22.64 1.47
CA LEU A 277 -8.11 22.08 0.31
C LEU A 277 -8.74 22.56 -1.01
N VAL A 278 -9.99 23.03 -0.95
CA VAL A 278 -10.80 23.42 -2.11
C VAL A 278 -11.09 24.93 -2.10
N SER A 279 -11.10 25.54 -3.28
CA SER A 279 -11.65 26.89 -3.48
C SER A 279 -13.18 26.89 -3.51
N GLU A 280 -13.81 28.08 -3.46
CA GLU A 280 -15.27 28.21 -3.56
C GLU A 280 -15.83 27.57 -4.84
N THR A 281 -15.20 27.81 -5.99
CA THR A 281 -15.60 27.19 -7.28
C THR A 281 -15.45 25.67 -7.27
N GLU A 282 -14.42 25.14 -6.61
CA GLU A 282 -14.24 23.69 -6.48
C GLU A 282 -15.26 23.08 -5.51
N SER A 283 -15.65 23.82 -4.47
CA SER A 283 -16.74 23.44 -3.58
C SER A 283 -18.10 23.39 -4.30
N GLU A 284 -18.38 24.31 -5.23
CA GLU A 284 -19.58 24.27 -6.08
C GLU A 284 -19.61 23.03 -6.97
N GLY A 285 -18.45 22.65 -7.52
CA GLY A 285 -18.23 21.39 -8.25
C GLY A 285 -18.13 20.14 -7.36
N LYS A 286 -18.35 20.29 -6.05
CA LYS A 286 -18.28 19.22 -5.03
C LYS A 286 -16.98 18.42 -5.10
N TRP A 287 -15.86 19.10 -5.32
CA TRP A 287 -14.55 18.48 -5.22
C TRP A 287 -14.29 18.07 -3.77
N ALA A 288 -13.84 16.84 -3.58
CA ALA A 288 -13.49 16.31 -2.27
C ALA A 288 -12.36 15.27 -2.38
N PRO A 289 -11.62 15.00 -1.29
CA PRO A 289 -10.71 13.87 -1.27
C PRO A 289 -11.46 12.54 -1.40
N GLY A 290 -10.80 11.52 -1.95
CA GLY A 290 -11.38 10.19 -2.03
C GLY A 290 -10.40 9.12 -2.49
N GLY A 291 -10.60 7.88 -2.04
CA GLY A 291 -9.74 6.74 -2.35
C GLY A 291 -9.36 5.91 -1.12
N ILE A 292 -8.59 4.84 -1.34
CA ILE A 292 -8.17 3.90 -0.28
C ILE A 292 -6.84 4.37 0.34
N ALA A 293 -5.79 4.51 -0.44
CA ALA A 293 -4.54 5.12 -0.01
C ALA A 293 -4.50 6.60 -0.42
N LEU A 294 -5.49 7.40 -0.02
CA LEU A 294 -5.74 8.68 -0.70
C LEU A 294 -4.66 9.75 -0.50
N ILE A 295 -3.82 9.65 0.53
CA ILE A 295 -2.86 10.68 0.90
C ILE A 295 -1.50 10.09 1.29
N ASP A 296 -0.44 10.77 0.88
CA ASP A 296 0.95 10.48 1.25
C ASP A 296 1.80 11.76 1.13
N LYS A 297 3.08 11.70 1.51
CA LYS A 297 3.97 12.86 1.60
C LYS A 297 5.35 12.61 0.98
N ASP A 298 5.98 13.68 0.51
CA ASP A 298 7.37 13.67 0.06
C ASP A 298 8.35 14.21 1.12
N ASP A 299 9.64 14.14 0.83
CA ASP A 299 10.70 14.69 1.69
C ASP A 299 10.97 16.17 1.44
N LEU A 300 10.27 16.79 0.48
CA LEU A 300 10.26 18.25 0.28
C LEU A 300 9.25 18.95 1.20
N GLY A 301 8.53 18.18 2.03
CA GLY A 301 7.55 18.68 2.98
C GLY A 301 6.19 18.97 2.37
N ARG A 302 5.87 18.36 1.21
CA ARG A 302 4.56 18.45 0.57
C ARG A 302 3.74 17.19 0.82
N PHE A 303 2.43 17.31 0.79
CA PHE A 303 1.54 16.14 0.74
C PHE A 303 0.74 16.11 -0.57
N TYR A 304 0.43 14.89 -0.99
CA TYR A 304 -0.30 14.55 -2.20
C TYR A 304 -1.62 13.93 -1.79
N ILE A 305 -2.73 14.41 -2.32
CA ILE A 305 -4.05 13.90 -1.98
C ILE A 305 -4.89 13.66 -3.24
N LEU A 306 -5.50 12.49 -3.33
CA LEU A 306 -6.39 12.09 -4.42
C LEU A 306 -7.75 12.77 -4.26
N MET A 307 -8.21 13.44 -5.33
CA MET A 307 -9.38 14.30 -5.33
C MET A 307 -10.33 13.93 -6.46
N HIS A 308 -11.64 14.04 -6.24
CA HIS A 308 -12.66 13.81 -7.26
C HIS A 308 -13.78 14.85 -7.21
N PRO A 309 -14.39 15.18 -8.36
CA PRO A 309 -15.58 16.03 -8.43
C PRO A 309 -16.84 15.26 -8.01
N ASP A 310 -17.97 15.97 -7.95
CA ASP A 310 -19.31 15.38 -7.78
C ASP A 310 -19.44 14.50 -6.53
N SER A 311 -18.77 14.88 -5.46
CA SER A 311 -18.81 14.15 -4.20
C SER A 311 -20.23 14.01 -3.66
N LYS A 312 -20.53 12.80 -3.18
CA LYS A 312 -21.82 12.40 -2.64
C LYS A 312 -21.61 11.36 -1.55
N ASP A 313 -22.64 11.15 -0.74
CA ASP A 313 -22.59 10.11 0.28
C ASP A 313 -22.20 8.75 -0.34
N GLY A 314 -21.24 8.07 0.29
CA GLY A 314 -20.64 6.83 -0.20
C GLY A 314 -19.53 6.95 -1.27
N SER A 315 -19.20 8.13 -1.82
CA SER A 315 -18.13 8.25 -2.84
C SER A 315 -16.70 8.30 -2.28
N TYR A 316 -16.53 8.42 -0.96
CA TYR A 316 -15.28 8.75 -0.29
C TYR A 316 -14.14 7.70 -0.40
N GLN A 317 -14.42 6.49 -0.87
CA GLN A 317 -13.42 5.46 -1.18
C GLN A 317 -13.21 5.25 -2.70
N GLY A 318 -13.93 6.00 -3.53
CA GLY A 318 -14.02 5.78 -4.97
C GLY A 318 -12.79 6.21 -5.77
N GLY A 319 -11.84 6.91 -5.16
CA GLY A 319 -10.67 7.45 -5.84
C GLY A 319 -10.98 8.75 -6.59
N GLY A 320 -10.16 9.11 -7.58
CA GLY A 320 -10.35 10.34 -8.33
C GLY A 320 -9.47 10.51 -9.58
N PRO A 321 -9.81 11.46 -10.46
CA PRO A 321 -9.06 11.76 -11.68
C PRO A 321 -7.87 12.71 -11.46
N GLU A 322 -7.73 13.31 -10.28
CA GLU A 322 -6.66 14.27 -9.99
C GLU A 322 -5.97 13.96 -8.66
N VAL A 323 -4.65 14.16 -8.62
CA VAL A 323 -3.88 14.26 -7.37
C VAL A 323 -3.47 15.71 -7.17
N TRP A 324 -3.80 16.29 -6.03
CA TRP A 324 -3.44 17.66 -5.67
C TRP A 324 -2.28 17.66 -4.71
N VAL A 325 -1.33 18.57 -4.92
CA VAL A 325 -0.12 18.70 -4.09
C VAL A 325 -0.18 19.99 -3.31
N PHE A 326 0.07 19.90 -2.00
CA PHE A 326 -0.01 21.04 -1.09
C PHE A 326 1.31 21.28 -0.38
N ASP A 327 1.65 22.56 -0.23
CA ASP A 327 2.61 23.05 0.75
C ASP A 327 1.84 23.35 2.04
N PRO A 328 1.98 22.53 3.10
CA PRO A 328 1.21 22.68 4.32
C PRO A 328 1.64 23.90 5.14
N VAL A 329 2.89 24.36 5.02
CA VAL A 329 3.39 25.55 5.72
C VAL A 329 2.72 26.80 5.15
N LYS A 330 2.57 26.84 3.83
CA LYS A 330 1.86 27.93 3.13
C LYS A 330 0.34 27.74 3.10
N GLN A 331 -0.17 26.59 3.55
CA GLN A 331 -1.57 26.19 3.45
C GLN A 331 -2.13 26.38 2.04
N LYS A 332 -1.36 25.98 1.03
CA LYS A 332 -1.66 26.29 -0.37
C LYS A 332 -1.38 25.12 -1.29
N ARG A 333 -2.30 24.90 -2.23
CA ARG A 333 -2.07 24.00 -3.37
C ARG A 333 -0.97 24.55 -4.26
N VAL A 334 0.07 23.75 -4.47
CA VAL A 334 1.21 24.09 -5.33
C VAL A 334 1.13 23.43 -6.69
N GLN A 335 0.34 22.36 -6.84
CA GLN A 335 0.22 21.63 -8.09
C GLN A 335 -1.10 20.85 -8.16
N LYS A 336 -1.55 20.59 -9.39
CA LYS A 336 -2.56 19.58 -9.73
C LYS A 336 -1.96 18.64 -10.76
N ILE A 337 -2.12 17.35 -10.55
CA ILE A 337 -1.64 16.31 -11.45
C ILE A 337 -2.88 15.59 -11.98
N SER A 338 -3.14 15.72 -13.27
CA SER A 338 -4.23 15.01 -13.95
C SER A 338 -3.77 13.59 -14.25
N MET A 339 -4.54 12.61 -13.79
CA MET A 339 -4.23 11.20 -14.01
C MET A 339 -4.61 10.77 -15.45
N GLN A 340 -3.84 9.85 -16.03
CA GLN A 340 -4.13 9.23 -17.33
C GLN A 340 -5.37 8.35 -17.25
N ALA A 341 -5.54 7.64 -16.14
CA ALA A 341 -6.76 6.94 -15.78
C ALA A 341 -7.22 7.32 -14.37
N TRP A 342 -8.41 6.86 -13.97
CA TRP A 342 -8.90 7.09 -12.62
C TRP A 342 -7.93 6.49 -11.59
N GLY A 343 -7.55 7.22 -10.55
CA GLY A 343 -6.70 6.73 -9.46
C GLY A 343 -7.52 6.18 -8.29
N LEU A 344 -7.00 5.20 -7.56
CA LEU A 344 -7.65 4.59 -6.38
C LEU A 344 -6.86 4.77 -5.09
N SER A 345 -5.55 4.60 -5.19
CA SER A 345 -4.58 4.61 -4.11
C SER A 345 -3.31 5.27 -4.61
N LEU A 346 -2.62 6.03 -3.76
CA LEU A 346 -1.34 6.63 -4.10
C LEU A 346 -0.26 6.33 -3.05
N ALA A 347 1.00 6.40 -3.47
CA ALA A 347 2.17 6.49 -2.60
C ALA A 347 3.23 7.37 -3.26
N VAL A 348 4.06 8.00 -2.44
CA VAL A 348 5.10 8.91 -2.91
C VAL A 348 6.47 8.41 -2.45
N SER A 349 7.44 8.44 -3.35
CA SER A 349 8.81 8.05 -3.01
C SER A 349 9.47 9.09 -2.11
N ARG A 350 10.48 8.63 -1.36
CA ARG A 350 11.41 9.52 -0.66
C ARG A 350 12.33 10.26 -1.63
N GLY A 351 13.13 11.18 -1.10
CA GLY A 351 14.20 11.84 -1.85
C GLY A 351 13.85 13.23 -2.39
N LYS A 352 14.80 13.80 -3.13
CA LYS A 352 14.69 15.18 -3.68
C LYS A 352 13.89 15.25 -4.98
N THR A 353 13.69 14.12 -5.64
CA THR A 353 12.95 13.96 -6.90
C THR A 353 11.81 12.96 -6.66
N PRO A 354 10.79 13.34 -5.87
CA PRO A 354 9.74 12.41 -5.50
C PRO A 354 9.01 11.89 -6.74
N GLN A 355 8.68 10.60 -6.73
CA GLN A 355 7.89 9.94 -7.75
C GLN A 355 6.55 9.54 -7.12
N LEU A 356 5.46 9.79 -7.84
CA LEU A 356 4.11 9.45 -7.41
C LEU A 356 3.68 8.18 -8.14
N MET A 357 3.35 7.14 -7.37
CA MET A 357 2.76 5.90 -7.87
C MET A 357 1.27 5.90 -7.55
N VAL A 358 0.42 5.60 -8.55
CA VAL A 358 -1.04 5.57 -8.41
C VAL A 358 -1.62 4.27 -8.96
N THR A 359 -2.47 3.59 -8.20
CA THR A 359 -3.20 2.41 -8.67
C THR A 359 -4.42 2.81 -9.50
N ASN A 360 -4.58 2.21 -10.68
CA ASN A 360 -5.79 2.29 -11.50
C ASN A 360 -6.83 1.24 -11.01
N PRO A 361 -8.07 1.63 -10.63
CA PRO A 361 -9.08 0.69 -10.13
C PRO A 361 -9.73 -0.18 -11.21
N THR A 362 -9.44 0.04 -12.49
CA THR A 362 -10.08 -0.70 -13.58
C THR A 362 -9.29 -1.97 -13.93
N ASP A 363 -7.99 -1.83 -14.11
CA ASP A 363 -7.08 -2.91 -14.53
C ASP A 363 -5.96 -3.19 -13.52
N MET A 364 -5.95 -2.47 -12.40
CA MET A 364 -5.00 -2.63 -11.30
C MET A 364 -3.54 -2.31 -11.69
N SER A 365 -3.33 -1.69 -12.85
CA SER A 365 -2.02 -1.16 -13.24
C SER A 365 -1.57 -0.02 -12.32
N LEU A 366 -0.27 0.24 -12.35
CA LEU A 366 0.37 1.30 -11.56
C LEU A 366 0.87 2.40 -12.49
N GLU A 367 0.33 3.60 -12.36
CA GLU A 367 0.79 4.78 -13.08
C GLU A 367 1.86 5.51 -12.28
N ILE A 368 2.94 5.92 -12.94
CA ILE A 368 4.05 6.67 -12.35
C ILE A 368 4.06 8.09 -12.90
N TYR A 369 4.17 9.06 -12.02
CA TYR A 369 4.28 10.48 -12.32
C TYR A 369 5.51 11.08 -11.65
N ASP A 370 6.15 12.02 -12.32
CA ASP A 370 7.17 12.85 -11.68
C ASP A 370 6.52 13.80 -10.68
N GLY A 371 6.95 13.77 -9.43
CA GLY A 371 6.36 14.56 -8.34
C GLY A 371 6.76 16.04 -8.35
N LEU A 372 7.66 16.48 -9.22
CA LEU A 372 8.03 17.89 -9.39
C LEU A 372 7.26 18.52 -10.55
N SER A 373 7.26 17.88 -11.72
CA SER A 373 6.58 18.38 -12.93
C SER A 373 5.12 17.96 -13.02
N GLY A 374 4.75 16.83 -12.41
CA GLY A 374 3.43 16.21 -12.55
C GLY A 374 3.23 15.51 -13.89
N GLU A 375 4.30 15.34 -14.67
CA GLU A 375 4.22 14.65 -15.94
C GLU A 375 4.09 13.14 -15.71
N PHE A 376 3.26 12.51 -16.53
CA PHE A 376 3.18 11.05 -16.60
C PHE A 376 4.50 10.49 -17.13
N VAL A 377 5.03 9.48 -16.46
CA VAL A 377 6.28 8.81 -16.81
C VAL A 377 6.01 7.49 -17.54
N LYS A 378 5.28 6.58 -16.89
CA LYS A 378 4.99 5.23 -17.42
C LYS A 378 3.85 4.55 -16.67
N THR A 379 3.34 3.47 -17.25
CA THR A 379 2.46 2.51 -16.58
C THR A 379 3.19 1.19 -16.38
N ILE A 380 3.14 0.64 -15.18
CA ILE A 380 3.64 -0.70 -14.82
C ILE A 380 2.44 -1.63 -14.71
N THR A 381 2.45 -2.72 -15.47
CA THR A 381 1.37 -3.71 -15.51
C THR A 381 1.92 -5.07 -15.96
N GLY A 382 1.17 -6.15 -15.71
CA GLY A 382 1.55 -7.50 -16.15
C GLY A 382 2.47 -8.23 -15.18
N PHE A 383 2.67 -7.71 -13.97
CA PHE A 383 3.48 -8.33 -12.91
C PHE A 383 2.70 -9.40 -12.10
N GLY A 384 1.49 -9.75 -12.55
CA GLY A 384 0.60 -10.69 -11.86
C GLY A 384 -0.27 -10.03 -10.79
N GLN A 385 -0.51 -8.72 -10.91
CA GLN A 385 -1.31 -7.97 -9.96
C GLN A 385 -2.77 -8.45 -9.91
N SER A 386 -3.33 -8.48 -8.70
CA SER A 386 -4.76 -8.74 -8.48
C SER A 386 -5.46 -7.49 -7.97
N THR A 387 -5.05 -6.94 -6.83
CA THR A 387 -5.58 -5.72 -6.23
C THR A 387 -4.50 -5.01 -5.40
N PRO A 388 -3.62 -4.20 -6.01
CA PRO A 388 -2.64 -3.37 -5.32
C PRO A 388 -3.34 -2.19 -4.63
N LEU A 389 -3.85 -2.43 -3.41
CA LEU A 389 -4.67 -1.48 -2.67
C LEU A 389 -3.83 -0.50 -1.83
N MET A 390 -2.61 -0.88 -1.47
CA MET A 390 -1.71 -0.08 -0.63
C MET A 390 -0.31 -0.13 -1.21
N MET A 391 0.36 1.01 -1.32
CA MET A 391 1.76 1.07 -1.71
C MET A 391 2.55 1.92 -0.71
N HIS A 392 3.84 1.64 -0.62
CA HIS A 392 4.77 2.36 0.25
C HIS A 392 6.02 2.67 -0.56
N GLY A 393 6.48 3.92 -0.54
CA GLY A 393 7.86 4.20 -0.92
C GLY A 393 8.82 3.41 -0.03
N SER A 394 9.95 2.98 -0.59
CA SER A 394 10.96 2.23 0.17
C SER A 394 11.47 3.04 1.38
N ARG A 395 11.80 2.32 2.46
CA ARG A 395 12.46 2.86 3.66
C ARG A 395 13.84 2.24 3.79
#